data_AF-A0A954Q4B2-F1
#
_entry.id   AF-A0A954Q4B2-F1
#
_cell.length_a   1.000
_cell.length_b   1.000
_cell.length_c   1.000
_cell.angle_alpha   90.00
_cell.angle_beta   90.00
_cell.angle_gamma   90.00
#
_symmetry.space_group_name_H-M   'P 1'
#
loop_
_entity.id
_entity.type
_entity.pdbx_description
1 polymer ?
#
loop_
_entity_poly.entity_id
_entity_poly.type
_entity_poly.pdbx_seq_one_letter_code
_entity_poly.pdbx_strand_id
1 'polypeptide(L)'
;MMYLTYFATIASVVSLAIAASNFRRGKRLKTKLAEQRESAEQQIQRLQGELNQCLAKLEHQGALAANLELYRQKIDSIEQRQAGSQHEIDHLRVEAQNLAMLPTWHPKRVELAQELRPRMVPITDQLIPVLFPNQIAFDELDWMYRLKDRKFPYSLTFEEGMMMHYLVAANGLKCGYEIATAFGFSSFFIATAFEKTNGHLISADAYIEEEMEDFIYDHASTQTHVEKLSRLQAENQHDQLPRGLQFAMEGAAALQIQPYVDYRIACSPEGVPGLLGDRKLDFAFIDGGHFGEQPVLDVQSVLPFLNQDRFVMMFHDTQCEAVAKAVHFAAESTGGQPFSIHTRNRIVAVTKGIDKQTLATCRAMTVRQYV
;
A
#
# COMPACT_ATOMS: atom_id res chain seq x y z
N MET A 1 -13.18 -128.81 -25.32
CA MET A 1 -13.68 -128.05 -24.15
C MET A 1 -12.78 -126.88 -23.72
N MET A 2 -11.54 -126.75 -24.24
CA MET A 2 -10.71 -125.52 -24.12
C MET A 2 -11.39 -124.25 -24.67
N TYR A 3 -12.54 -124.39 -25.35
CA TYR A 3 -13.24 -123.28 -25.99
C TYR A 3 -14.08 -122.42 -25.01
N LEU A 4 -14.91 -122.99 -24.13
CA LEU A 4 -15.86 -122.18 -23.32
C LEU A 4 -15.20 -121.41 -22.18
N THR A 5 -14.19 -122.01 -21.54
CA THR A 5 -13.45 -121.35 -20.48
C THR A 5 -12.51 -120.29 -21.04
N TYR A 6 -11.88 -120.52 -22.21
CA TYR A 6 -11.04 -119.52 -22.88
C TYR A 6 -11.89 -118.34 -23.39
N PHE A 7 -13.11 -118.57 -23.90
CA PHE A 7 -14.06 -117.50 -24.25
C PHE A 7 -14.57 -116.71 -23.03
N ALA A 8 -14.84 -117.36 -21.90
CA ALA A 8 -15.21 -116.67 -20.66
C ALA A 8 -14.05 -115.81 -20.12
N THR A 9 -12.80 -116.27 -20.26
CA THR A 9 -11.59 -115.55 -19.80
C THR A 9 -11.29 -114.34 -20.69
N ILE A 10 -11.44 -114.47 -22.01
CA ILE A 10 -11.32 -113.34 -22.96
C ILE A 10 -12.42 -112.30 -22.72
N ALA A 11 -13.67 -112.74 -22.53
CA ALA A 11 -14.76 -111.83 -22.18
C ALA A 11 -14.50 -111.10 -20.85
N SER A 12 -13.86 -111.77 -19.88
CA SER A 12 -13.48 -111.17 -18.60
C SER A 12 -12.38 -110.12 -18.74
N VAL A 13 -11.34 -110.38 -19.54
CA VAL A 13 -10.25 -109.41 -19.81
C VAL A 13 -10.76 -108.19 -20.61
N VAL A 14 -11.60 -108.42 -21.62
CA VAL A 14 -12.19 -107.34 -22.41
C VAL A 14 -13.15 -106.51 -21.56
N SER A 15 -13.97 -107.14 -20.72
CA SER A 15 -14.85 -106.42 -19.78
C SER A 15 -14.07 -105.65 -18.71
N LEU A 16 -12.96 -106.21 -18.20
CA LEU A 16 -12.06 -105.49 -17.28
C LEU A 16 -11.38 -104.30 -17.98
N ALA A 17 -10.96 -104.45 -19.23
CA ALA A 17 -10.36 -103.38 -20.02
C ALA A 17 -11.35 -102.25 -20.34
N ILE A 18 -12.60 -102.59 -20.68
CA ILE A 18 -13.68 -101.62 -20.90
C ILE A 18 -14.08 -100.94 -19.59
N ALA A 19 -14.19 -101.67 -18.48
CA ALA A 19 -14.47 -101.09 -17.16
C ALA A 19 -13.33 -100.17 -16.68
N ALA A 20 -12.06 -100.56 -16.86
CA ALA A 20 -10.90 -99.73 -16.56
C ALA A 20 -10.82 -98.48 -17.46
N SER A 21 -11.18 -98.61 -18.75
CA SER A 21 -11.26 -97.50 -19.70
C SER A 21 -12.38 -96.52 -19.33
N ASN A 22 -13.57 -97.02 -18.99
CA ASN A 22 -14.70 -96.22 -18.55
C ASN A 22 -14.45 -95.55 -17.19
N PHE A 23 -13.77 -96.23 -16.26
CA PHE A 23 -13.33 -95.64 -14.98
C PHE A 23 -12.31 -94.51 -15.21
N ARG A 24 -11.32 -94.71 -16.09
CA ARG A 24 -10.36 -93.66 -16.47
C ARG A 24 -11.05 -92.49 -17.20
N ARG A 25 -12.01 -92.77 -18.08
CA ARG A 25 -12.81 -91.76 -18.78
C ARG A 25 -13.71 -90.98 -17.82
N GLY A 26 -14.33 -91.66 -16.85
CA GLY A 26 -15.11 -91.05 -15.78
C GLY A 26 -14.26 -90.17 -14.86
N LYS A 27 -13.06 -90.63 -14.47
CA LYS A 27 -12.10 -89.84 -13.70
C LYS A 27 -11.67 -88.61 -14.51
N ARG A 28 -11.34 -88.76 -15.79
CA ARG A 28 -10.95 -87.65 -16.69
C ARG A 28 -12.09 -86.65 -16.92
N LEU A 29 -13.34 -87.11 -17.03
CA LEU A 29 -14.51 -86.24 -17.15
C LEU A 29 -14.78 -85.49 -15.84
N LYS A 30 -14.67 -86.15 -14.67
CA LYS A 30 -14.78 -85.48 -13.36
C LYS A 30 -13.70 -84.43 -13.17
N THR A 31 -12.46 -84.73 -13.58
CA THR A 31 -11.35 -83.76 -13.56
C THR A 31 -11.64 -82.59 -14.50
N LYS A 32 -12.05 -82.84 -15.75
CA LYS A 32 -12.42 -81.76 -16.70
C LYS A 32 -13.60 -80.92 -16.21
N LEU A 33 -14.60 -81.54 -15.58
CA LEU A 33 -15.76 -80.83 -15.06
C LEU A 33 -15.39 -79.98 -13.82
N ALA A 34 -14.47 -80.47 -12.98
CA ALA A 34 -13.90 -79.71 -11.87
C ALA A 34 -13.06 -78.53 -12.37
N GLU A 35 -12.20 -78.74 -13.37
CA GLU A 35 -11.41 -77.68 -14.02
C GLU A 35 -12.31 -76.63 -14.68
N GLN A 36 -13.38 -77.05 -15.37
CA GLN A 36 -14.35 -76.13 -15.98
C GLN A 36 -15.14 -75.35 -14.92
N ARG A 37 -15.51 -76.01 -13.81
CA ARG A 37 -16.20 -75.35 -12.70
C ARG A 37 -15.30 -74.34 -12.01
N GLU A 38 -14.05 -74.70 -11.74
CA GLU A 38 -13.05 -73.81 -11.16
C GLU A 38 -12.77 -72.61 -12.07
N SER A 39 -12.62 -72.85 -13.38
CA SER A 39 -12.48 -71.79 -14.38
C SER A 39 -13.70 -70.86 -14.43
N ALA A 40 -14.91 -71.39 -14.30
CA ALA A 40 -16.14 -70.59 -14.28
C ALA A 40 -16.26 -69.78 -12.98
N GLU A 41 -15.92 -70.37 -11.82
CA GLU A 41 -15.90 -69.68 -10.53
C GLU A 41 -14.86 -68.54 -10.51
N GLN A 42 -13.67 -68.75 -11.09
CA GLN A 42 -12.67 -67.70 -11.27
C GLN A 42 -13.16 -66.58 -12.20
N GLN A 43 -13.88 -66.92 -13.28
CA GLN A 43 -14.43 -65.93 -14.20
C GLN A 43 -15.56 -65.10 -13.56
N ILE A 44 -16.41 -65.72 -12.74
CA ILE A 44 -17.45 -65.02 -11.96
C ILE A 44 -16.80 -64.06 -10.95
N GLN A 45 -15.80 -64.51 -10.20
CA GLN A 45 -15.09 -63.64 -9.24
C GLN A 45 -14.42 -62.46 -9.92
N ARG A 46 -13.81 -62.66 -11.09
CA ARG A 46 -13.23 -61.58 -11.90
C ARG A 46 -14.29 -60.55 -12.32
N LEU A 47 -15.42 -61.01 -12.88
CA LEU A 47 -16.49 -60.12 -13.32
C LEU A 47 -17.15 -59.37 -12.15
N GLN A 48 -17.28 -60.00 -10.98
CA GLN A 48 -17.74 -59.33 -9.76
C GLN A 48 -16.76 -58.25 -9.30
N GLY A 49 -15.44 -58.52 -9.37
CA GLY A 49 -14.41 -57.52 -9.11
C GLY A 49 -14.47 -56.33 -10.07
N GLU A 50 -14.63 -56.59 -11.37
CA GLU A 50 -14.78 -55.57 -12.41
C GLU A 50 -16.06 -54.74 -12.22
N LEU A 51 -17.20 -55.38 -11.89
CA LEU A 51 -18.46 -54.70 -11.60
C LEU A 51 -18.35 -53.81 -10.35
N ASN A 52 -17.75 -54.32 -9.27
CA ASN A 52 -17.55 -53.55 -8.04
C ASN A 52 -16.61 -52.35 -8.27
N GLN A 53 -15.56 -52.52 -9.08
CA GLN A 53 -14.71 -51.40 -9.50
C GLN A 53 -15.47 -50.39 -10.37
N CYS A 54 -16.37 -50.84 -11.24
CA CYS A 54 -17.19 -49.97 -12.08
C CYS A 54 -18.23 -49.20 -11.24
N LEU A 55 -18.87 -49.86 -10.28
CA LEU A 55 -19.78 -49.24 -9.31
C LEU A 55 -19.05 -48.23 -8.43
N ALA A 56 -17.87 -48.57 -7.90
CA ALA A 56 -17.05 -47.62 -7.14
C ALA A 56 -16.58 -46.42 -8.00
N LYS A 57 -16.28 -46.63 -9.29
CA LYS A 57 -15.99 -45.53 -10.23
C LYS A 57 -17.23 -44.68 -10.52
N LEU A 58 -18.42 -45.28 -10.65
CA LEU A 58 -19.68 -44.57 -10.88
C LEU A 58 -20.14 -43.80 -9.63
N GLU A 59 -19.96 -44.34 -8.43
CA GLU A 59 -20.18 -43.63 -7.15
C GLU A 59 -19.21 -42.46 -7.00
N HIS A 60 -17.94 -42.65 -7.39
CA HIS A 60 -16.94 -41.56 -7.41
C HIS A 60 -17.22 -40.51 -8.51
N GLN A 61 -17.83 -40.89 -9.64
CA GLN A 61 -18.20 -39.98 -10.74
C GLN A 61 -19.51 -39.22 -10.50
N GLY A 62 -20.49 -39.83 -9.82
CA GLY A 62 -21.74 -39.16 -9.41
C GLY A 62 -21.50 -38.02 -8.41
N ALA A 63 -20.56 -38.20 -7.48
CA ALA A 63 -20.09 -37.13 -6.60
C ALA A 63 -19.26 -36.06 -7.34
N LEU A 64 -18.57 -36.42 -8.42
CA LEU A 64 -17.79 -35.48 -9.23
C LEU A 64 -18.67 -34.59 -10.11
N ALA A 65 -19.78 -35.11 -10.66
CA ALA A 65 -20.72 -34.31 -11.46
C ALA A 65 -21.45 -33.26 -10.60
N ALA A 66 -21.92 -33.64 -9.41
CA ALA A 66 -22.53 -32.71 -8.46
C ALA A 66 -21.53 -31.66 -7.94
N ASN A 67 -20.27 -32.05 -7.71
CA ASN A 67 -19.21 -31.11 -7.33
C ASN A 67 -18.79 -30.21 -8.51
N LEU A 68 -18.72 -30.71 -9.74
CA LEU A 68 -18.42 -29.90 -10.92
C LEU A 68 -19.52 -28.87 -11.19
N GLU A 69 -20.79 -29.24 -11.02
CA GLU A 69 -21.91 -28.31 -11.13
C GLU A 69 -21.86 -27.26 -10.02
N LEU A 70 -21.55 -27.65 -8.78
CA LEU A 70 -21.33 -26.72 -7.67
C LEU A 70 -20.14 -25.78 -7.93
N TYR A 71 -19.03 -26.28 -8.50
CA TYR A 71 -17.87 -25.46 -8.84
C TYR A 71 -18.14 -24.53 -10.01
N ARG A 72 -18.91 -24.96 -11.03
CA ARG A 72 -19.38 -24.08 -12.12
C ARG A 72 -20.25 -22.96 -11.58
N GLN A 73 -21.24 -23.28 -10.74
CA GLN A 73 -22.08 -22.26 -10.09
C GLN A 73 -21.26 -21.29 -9.23
N LYS A 74 -20.20 -21.76 -8.55
CA LYS A 74 -19.27 -20.90 -7.81
C LYS A 74 -18.43 -20.02 -8.74
N ILE A 75 -17.93 -20.55 -9.86
CA ILE A 75 -17.18 -19.79 -10.86
C ILE A 75 -18.08 -18.73 -11.48
N ASP A 76 -19.27 -19.09 -11.95
CA ASP A 76 -20.25 -18.15 -12.52
C ASP A 76 -20.64 -17.07 -11.50
N SER A 77 -20.83 -17.42 -10.22
CA SER A 77 -21.05 -16.46 -9.14
C SER A 77 -19.85 -15.54 -8.91
N ILE A 78 -18.61 -16.04 -9.02
CA ILE A 78 -17.41 -15.22 -8.89
C ILE A 78 -17.26 -14.29 -10.09
N GLU A 79 -17.50 -14.77 -11.31
CA GLU A 79 -17.45 -13.96 -12.53
C GLU A 79 -18.54 -12.89 -12.55
N GLN A 80 -19.76 -13.21 -12.09
CA GLN A 80 -20.82 -12.22 -11.92
C GLN A 80 -20.48 -11.17 -10.85
N ARG A 81 -19.88 -11.58 -9.73
CA ARG A 81 -19.38 -10.63 -8.72
C ARG A 81 -18.22 -9.80 -9.26
N GLN A 82 -17.33 -10.38 -10.04
CA GLN A 82 -16.21 -9.67 -10.66
C GLN A 82 -16.72 -8.64 -11.68
N ALA A 83 -17.71 -8.99 -12.50
CA ALA A 83 -18.35 -8.06 -13.43
C ALA A 83 -19.12 -6.95 -12.68
N GLY A 84 -19.84 -7.28 -11.61
CA GLY A 84 -20.50 -6.31 -10.73
C GLY A 84 -19.50 -5.36 -10.07
N SER A 85 -18.41 -5.90 -9.52
CA SER A 85 -17.33 -5.12 -8.92
C SER A 85 -16.56 -4.31 -9.96
N GLN A 86 -16.40 -4.80 -11.19
CA GLN A 86 -15.77 -4.04 -12.28
C GLN A 86 -16.66 -2.86 -12.70
N HIS A 87 -17.98 -3.06 -12.80
CA HIS A 87 -18.92 -1.97 -13.03
C HIS A 87 -18.90 -0.97 -11.87
N GLU A 88 -18.85 -1.42 -10.61
CA GLU A 88 -18.78 -0.54 -9.44
C GLU A 88 -17.45 0.24 -9.41
N ILE A 89 -16.33 -0.40 -9.74
CA ILE A 89 -15.02 0.25 -9.91
C ILE A 89 -15.07 1.28 -11.03
N ASP A 90 -15.67 0.96 -12.17
CA ASP A 90 -15.76 1.88 -13.30
C ASP A 90 -16.73 3.03 -13.01
N HIS A 91 -17.81 2.79 -12.26
CA HIS A 91 -18.69 3.83 -11.73
C HIS A 91 -17.96 4.75 -10.77
N LEU A 92 -17.23 4.21 -9.78
CA LEU A 92 -16.42 4.97 -8.84
C LEU A 92 -15.29 5.73 -9.55
N ARG A 93 -14.72 5.18 -10.63
CA ARG A 93 -13.76 5.88 -11.49
C ARG A 93 -14.41 7.05 -12.21
N VAL A 94 -15.61 6.86 -12.78
CA VAL A 94 -16.35 7.91 -13.47
C VAL A 94 -16.81 8.99 -12.50
N GLU A 95 -17.31 8.64 -11.31
CA GLU A 95 -17.62 9.61 -10.26
C GLU A 95 -16.37 10.36 -9.77
N ALA A 96 -15.26 9.65 -9.52
CA ALA A 96 -13.99 10.27 -9.17
C ALA A 96 -13.46 11.20 -10.27
N GLN A 97 -13.72 10.91 -11.55
CA GLN A 97 -13.37 11.75 -12.69
C GLN A 97 -14.30 12.96 -12.83
N ASN A 98 -15.60 12.80 -12.57
CA ASN A 98 -16.60 13.86 -12.71
C ASN A 98 -16.57 14.89 -11.56
N LEU A 99 -15.99 14.55 -10.41
CA LEU A 99 -15.83 15.45 -9.26
C LEU A 99 -14.65 16.44 -9.40
N ALA A 100 -13.78 16.29 -10.40
CA ALA A 100 -12.50 17.00 -10.49
C ALA A 100 -12.49 18.30 -11.34
N MET A 101 -13.57 18.62 -12.06
CA MET A 101 -13.51 19.66 -13.11
C MET A 101 -13.81 21.10 -12.64
N LEU A 102 -14.56 21.29 -11.56
CA LEU A 102 -14.99 22.63 -11.12
C LEU A 102 -13.93 23.43 -10.33
N PRO A 103 -13.13 22.83 -9.43
CA PRO A 103 -12.20 23.62 -8.60
C PRO A 103 -10.92 24.05 -9.33
N THR A 104 -10.58 23.43 -10.47
CA THR A 104 -9.37 23.78 -11.25
C THR A 104 -9.39 25.24 -11.71
N TRP A 105 -10.58 25.82 -11.88
CA TRP A 105 -10.80 27.21 -12.31
C TRP A 105 -11.09 28.19 -11.18
N HIS A 106 -10.97 27.78 -9.91
CA HIS A 106 -11.18 28.69 -8.79
C HIS A 106 -10.22 29.90 -8.92
N PRO A 107 -10.71 31.17 -8.92
CA PRO A 107 -9.88 32.34 -9.24
C PRO A 107 -8.61 32.42 -8.40
N LYS A 108 -8.72 32.14 -7.08
CA LYS A 108 -7.56 32.16 -6.19
C LYS A 108 -6.55 31.05 -6.46
N ARG A 109 -7.01 29.89 -6.93
CA ARG A 109 -6.14 28.75 -7.30
C ARG A 109 -5.32 29.12 -8.53
N VAL A 110 -5.98 29.69 -9.54
CA VAL A 110 -5.33 30.17 -10.77
C VAL A 110 -4.33 31.27 -10.47
N GLU A 111 -4.70 32.25 -9.63
CA GLU A 111 -3.80 33.34 -9.20
C GLU A 111 -2.53 32.78 -8.53
N LEU A 112 -2.67 31.89 -7.55
CA LEU A 112 -1.53 31.28 -6.86
C LEU A 112 -0.68 30.42 -7.78
N ALA A 113 -1.28 29.65 -8.69
CA ALA A 113 -0.54 28.85 -9.66
C ALA A 113 0.25 29.74 -10.63
N GLN A 114 -0.32 30.85 -11.10
CA GLN A 114 0.37 31.83 -11.94
C GLN A 114 1.52 32.52 -11.21
N GLU A 115 1.39 32.73 -9.91
CA GLU A 115 2.45 33.29 -9.08
C GLU A 115 3.58 32.27 -8.83
N LEU A 116 3.22 31.08 -8.33
CA LEU A 116 4.18 30.14 -7.76
C LEU A 116 4.85 29.26 -8.82
N ARG A 117 4.15 28.87 -9.89
CA ARG A 117 4.74 27.97 -10.88
C ARG A 117 5.98 28.54 -11.55
N PRO A 118 5.97 29.77 -12.10
CA PRO A 118 7.18 30.34 -12.71
C PRO A 118 8.31 30.46 -11.70
N ARG A 119 7.99 30.80 -10.45
CA ARG A 119 8.96 30.89 -9.37
C ARG A 119 9.60 29.55 -9.04
N MET A 120 8.83 28.47 -9.07
CA MET A 120 9.29 27.11 -8.71
C MET A 120 10.01 26.37 -9.84
N VAL A 121 10.05 26.91 -11.08
CA VAL A 121 10.74 26.28 -12.23
C VAL A 121 12.18 25.83 -11.92
N PRO A 122 13.05 26.66 -11.28
CA PRO A 122 14.42 26.25 -10.96
C PRO A 122 14.50 24.99 -10.09
N ILE A 123 13.44 24.70 -9.33
CA ILE A 123 13.32 23.50 -8.50
C ILE A 123 12.72 22.36 -9.32
N THR A 124 11.54 22.56 -9.90
CA THR A 124 10.78 21.48 -10.55
C THR A 124 11.50 20.89 -11.75
N ASP A 125 12.30 21.67 -12.49
CA ASP A 125 13.10 21.18 -13.63
C ASP A 125 14.18 20.18 -13.22
N GLN A 126 14.56 20.18 -11.94
CA GLN A 126 15.55 19.28 -11.37
C GLN A 126 14.94 18.00 -10.78
N LEU A 127 13.61 17.91 -10.72
CA LEU A 127 12.87 16.80 -10.12
C LEU A 127 12.25 15.88 -11.18
N ILE A 128 11.78 14.72 -10.74
CA ILE A 128 10.98 13.79 -11.54
C ILE A 128 9.56 13.80 -10.98
N PRO A 129 8.53 14.09 -11.80
CA PRO A 129 7.15 13.94 -11.37
C PRO A 129 6.81 12.46 -11.16
N VAL A 130 6.15 12.15 -10.04
CA VAL A 130 5.83 10.77 -9.65
C VAL A 130 4.39 10.65 -9.13
N LEU A 131 3.84 9.45 -9.32
CA LEU A 131 2.57 9.00 -8.75
C LEU A 131 2.70 7.51 -8.40
N PHE A 132 1.90 7.03 -7.45
CA PHE A 132 1.84 5.60 -7.17
C PHE A 132 1.20 4.81 -8.33
N PRO A 133 1.47 3.50 -8.46
CA PRO A 133 0.85 2.68 -9.49
C PRO A 133 -0.68 2.83 -9.50
N ASN A 134 -1.25 2.93 -10.71
CA ASN A 134 -2.69 3.12 -10.97
C ASN A 134 -3.28 4.48 -10.59
N GLN A 135 -2.46 5.43 -10.14
CA GLN A 135 -2.91 6.80 -9.94
C GLN A 135 -2.77 7.63 -11.22
N ILE A 136 -3.71 8.55 -11.43
CA ILE A 136 -3.69 9.53 -12.52
C ILE A 136 -3.74 10.91 -11.88
N ALA A 137 -2.90 11.84 -12.35
CA ALA A 137 -2.96 13.24 -11.95
C ALA A 137 -4.23 13.89 -12.52
N PHE A 138 -4.95 14.65 -11.71
CA PHE A 138 -6.09 15.43 -12.20
C PHE A 138 -5.65 16.61 -13.05
N ASP A 139 -4.57 17.28 -12.64
CA ASP A 139 -3.91 18.30 -13.43
C ASP A 139 -2.42 18.39 -13.06
N GLU A 140 -1.75 19.39 -13.61
CA GLU A 140 -0.33 19.65 -13.38
C GLU A 140 0.05 19.98 -11.93
N LEU A 141 -0.90 20.40 -11.08
CA LEU A 141 -0.62 20.71 -9.68
C LEU A 141 -0.72 19.46 -8.78
N ASP A 142 -1.28 18.38 -9.30
CA ASP A 142 -1.57 17.15 -8.55
C ASP A 142 -0.41 16.12 -8.57
N TRP A 143 0.75 16.52 -9.11
CA TRP A 143 1.98 15.72 -9.13
C TRP A 143 2.77 15.85 -7.84
N MET A 144 3.22 14.71 -7.32
CA MET A 144 4.33 14.61 -6.36
C MET A 144 5.65 14.59 -7.12
N TYR A 145 6.77 14.76 -6.41
CA TYR A 145 8.09 14.80 -7.00
C TYR A 145 9.09 13.95 -6.21
N ARG A 146 10.20 13.61 -6.87
CA ARG A 146 11.41 13.08 -6.23
C ARG A 146 12.66 13.60 -6.91
N LEU A 147 13.80 13.45 -6.25
CA LEU A 147 15.11 13.71 -6.86
C LEU A 147 15.41 12.71 -7.98
N LYS A 148 16.11 13.16 -9.02
CA LYS A 148 16.44 12.33 -10.20
C LYS A 148 17.31 11.12 -9.85
N ASP A 149 18.21 11.30 -8.89
CA ASP A 149 19.23 10.35 -8.47
C ASP A 149 18.92 9.65 -7.14
N ARG A 150 17.68 9.78 -6.64
CA ARG A 150 17.21 9.07 -5.44
C ARG A 150 15.86 8.40 -5.66
N LYS A 151 15.65 7.29 -4.97
CA LYS A 151 14.37 6.59 -4.93
C LYS A 151 13.39 7.24 -3.96
N PHE A 152 13.89 7.65 -2.79
CA PHE A 152 13.17 8.31 -1.72
C PHE A 152 13.90 9.60 -1.28
N PRO A 153 13.19 10.53 -0.62
CA PRO A 153 11.75 10.53 -0.33
C PRO A 153 10.88 11.02 -1.51
N TYR A 154 9.56 10.93 -1.38
CA TYR A 154 8.58 11.57 -2.27
C TYR A 154 8.06 12.85 -1.61
N SER A 155 7.84 13.92 -2.39
CA SER A 155 7.24 15.14 -1.86
C SER A 155 5.72 15.08 -1.79
N LEU A 156 5.14 16.05 -1.06
CA LEU A 156 3.78 16.53 -1.30
C LEU A 156 3.53 16.98 -2.75
N THR A 157 2.27 17.20 -3.12
CA THR A 157 1.91 17.73 -4.44
C THR A 157 2.13 19.23 -4.55
N PHE A 158 2.23 19.77 -5.76
CA PHE A 158 2.29 21.23 -5.94
C PHE A 158 1.05 21.94 -5.37
N GLU A 159 -0.14 21.33 -5.52
CA GLU A 159 -1.39 21.82 -4.93
C GLU A 159 -1.28 21.93 -3.40
N GLU A 160 -0.74 20.90 -2.75
CA GLU A 160 -0.54 20.86 -1.30
C GLU A 160 0.37 22.00 -0.81
N GLY A 161 1.51 22.19 -1.48
CA GLY A 161 2.44 23.28 -1.18
C GLY A 161 1.79 24.65 -1.38
N MET A 162 1.01 24.82 -2.45
CA MET A 162 0.25 26.05 -2.71
C MET A 162 -0.78 26.35 -1.61
N MET A 163 -1.45 25.34 -1.06
CA MET A 163 -2.37 25.53 0.08
C MET A 163 -1.63 26.01 1.33
N MET A 164 -0.45 25.43 1.62
CA MET A 164 0.38 25.87 2.73
C MET A 164 0.83 27.33 2.56
N HIS A 165 1.32 27.67 1.35
CA HIS A 165 1.71 29.04 1.02
C HIS A 165 0.57 30.02 1.28
N TYR A 166 -0.63 29.70 0.78
CA TYR A 166 -1.81 30.54 0.96
C TYR A 166 -2.19 30.72 2.42
N LEU A 167 -2.25 29.63 3.20
CA LEU A 167 -2.62 29.69 4.61
C LEU A 167 -1.64 30.53 5.43
N VAL A 168 -0.33 30.37 5.20
CA VAL A 168 0.71 31.16 5.87
C VAL A 168 0.61 32.63 5.49
N ALA A 169 0.57 32.94 4.19
CA ALA A 169 0.59 34.32 3.71
C ALA A 169 -0.71 35.07 4.06
N ALA A 170 -1.87 34.48 3.80
CA ALA A 170 -3.17 35.11 4.05
C ALA A 170 -3.44 35.36 5.54
N ASN A 171 -2.90 34.51 6.41
CA ASN A 171 -2.99 34.71 7.85
C ASN A 171 -1.77 35.42 8.44
N GLY A 172 -0.83 35.92 7.65
CA GLY A 172 0.31 36.68 8.19
C GLY A 172 1.10 35.95 9.27
N LEU A 173 1.25 34.62 9.17
CA LEU A 173 2.01 33.80 10.12
C LEU A 173 3.50 34.11 9.97
N LYS A 174 4.28 34.03 11.05
CA LYS A 174 5.67 34.51 11.07
C LYS A 174 6.69 33.55 11.66
N CYS A 175 6.30 32.55 12.42
CA CYS A 175 7.21 31.63 13.09
C CYS A 175 6.79 30.19 12.81
N GLY A 176 7.46 29.58 11.83
CA GLY A 176 7.17 28.24 11.35
C GLY A 176 8.17 27.21 11.84
N TYR A 177 7.67 25.99 12.04
CA TYR A 177 8.48 24.79 12.17
C TYR A 177 7.97 23.70 11.24
N GLU A 178 8.86 22.94 10.64
CA GLU A 178 8.56 21.78 9.80
C GLU A 178 9.38 20.57 10.26
N ILE A 179 8.69 19.44 10.42
CA ILE A 179 9.27 18.13 10.66
C ILE A 179 9.28 17.36 9.34
N ALA A 180 10.43 16.76 9.02
CA ALA A 180 10.73 16.04 7.78
C ALA A 180 10.85 16.97 6.57
N THR A 181 11.98 17.70 6.50
CA THR A 181 12.38 18.50 5.33
C THR A 181 12.34 17.69 4.02
N ALA A 182 12.71 16.41 4.04
CA ALA A 182 12.95 15.58 2.88
C ALA A 182 13.99 16.23 1.94
N PHE A 183 13.56 16.75 0.78
CA PHE A 183 14.41 17.58 -0.09
C PHE A 183 13.91 19.02 -0.20
N GLY A 184 13.11 19.49 0.76
CA GLY A 184 12.73 20.89 0.93
C GLY A 184 11.55 21.35 0.07
N PHE A 185 10.85 20.45 -0.62
CA PHE A 185 9.80 20.83 -1.57
C PHE A 185 8.67 21.62 -0.90
N SER A 186 8.15 21.13 0.23
CA SER A 186 7.20 21.83 1.10
C SER A 186 7.78 23.13 1.65
N SER A 187 9.02 23.10 2.15
CA SER A 187 9.72 24.24 2.73
C SER A 187 9.83 25.39 1.74
N PHE A 188 10.00 25.14 0.44
CA PHE A 188 10.05 26.18 -0.57
C PHE A 188 8.73 26.97 -0.64
N PHE A 189 7.59 26.30 -0.60
CA PHE A 189 6.28 26.97 -0.58
C PHE A 189 6.04 27.74 0.72
N ILE A 190 6.41 27.15 1.84
CA ILE A 190 6.24 27.77 3.16
C ILE A 190 7.15 29.00 3.30
N ALA A 191 8.43 28.89 2.91
CA ALA A 191 9.40 29.98 3.01
C ALA A 191 9.11 31.12 2.03
N THR A 192 8.60 30.83 0.82
CA THR A 192 8.10 31.89 -0.08
C THR A 192 6.87 32.62 0.49
N ALA A 193 6.07 31.97 1.33
CA ALA A 193 5.01 32.67 2.08
C ALA A 193 5.59 33.51 3.23
N PHE A 194 6.58 32.99 3.96
CA PHE A 194 7.25 33.74 5.02
C PHE A 194 8.01 34.97 4.52
N GLU A 195 8.53 34.95 3.29
CA GLU A 195 9.05 36.16 2.63
C GLU A 195 8.00 37.29 2.63
N LYS A 196 6.75 36.97 2.28
CA LYS A 196 5.64 37.96 2.24
C LYS A 196 5.24 38.46 3.61
N THR A 197 5.40 37.65 4.66
CA THR A 197 4.99 38.00 6.02
C THR A 197 6.15 38.50 6.88
N ASN A 198 7.37 38.52 6.32
CA ASN A 198 8.63 38.73 7.04
C ASN A 198 8.74 37.78 8.24
N GLY A 199 8.39 36.51 8.02
CA GLY A 199 8.53 35.42 8.96
C GLY A 199 9.75 34.55 8.69
N HIS A 200 9.83 33.42 9.38
CA HIS A 200 10.94 32.49 9.24
C HIS A 200 10.50 31.06 9.57
N LEU A 201 10.99 30.10 8.78
CA LEU A 201 10.80 28.67 8.95
C LEU A 201 12.07 28.00 9.47
N ILE A 202 11.96 27.19 10.51
CA ILE A 202 12.95 26.15 10.78
C ILE A 202 12.41 24.86 10.17
N SER A 203 13.17 24.25 9.26
CA SER A 203 12.83 22.97 8.65
C SER A 203 13.87 21.94 9.08
N ALA A 204 13.42 20.84 9.69
CA ALA A 204 14.33 19.85 10.24
C ALA A 204 14.00 18.43 9.77
N ASP A 205 15.04 17.63 9.54
CA ASP A 205 14.93 16.23 9.19
C ASP A 205 16.08 15.42 9.78
N ALA A 206 15.84 14.13 9.99
CA ALA A 206 16.85 13.14 10.28
C ALA A 206 17.55 12.62 9.02
N TYR A 207 16.92 12.71 7.84
CA TYR A 207 17.39 12.19 6.54
C TYR A 207 17.60 10.66 6.50
N ILE A 208 17.03 9.94 7.46
CA ILE A 208 17.18 8.49 7.58
C ILE A 208 16.50 7.72 6.44
N GLU A 209 15.38 8.23 5.91
CA GLU A 209 14.69 7.61 4.76
C GLU A 209 15.53 7.66 3.48
N GLU A 210 16.31 8.73 3.28
CA GLU A 210 17.22 8.82 2.14
C GLU A 210 18.38 7.82 2.29
N GLU A 211 18.95 7.69 3.49
CA GLU A 211 20.05 6.77 3.77
C GLU A 211 19.63 5.30 3.63
N MET A 212 18.44 4.94 4.14
CA MET A 212 17.95 3.57 4.14
C MET A 212 17.24 3.18 2.85
N GLU A 213 16.82 4.17 2.05
CA GLU A 213 15.91 4.02 0.91
C GLU A 213 14.65 3.19 1.24
N ASP A 214 14.15 3.36 2.47
CA ASP A 214 13.02 2.63 3.04
C ASP A 214 12.29 3.50 4.09
N PHE A 215 11.03 3.16 4.37
CA PHE A 215 10.20 3.78 5.40
C PHE A 215 10.32 3.07 6.76
N ILE A 216 11.03 1.95 6.82
CA ILE A 216 11.19 1.14 8.03
C ILE A 216 12.60 1.30 8.57
N TYR A 217 12.73 2.05 9.66
CA TYR A 217 13.98 2.30 10.36
C TYR A 217 13.72 2.35 11.88
N ASP A 218 14.73 2.00 12.67
CA ASP A 218 14.64 2.07 14.12
C ASP A 218 15.19 3.39 14.67
N HIS A 219 14.73 3.75 15.87
CA HIS A 219 15.09 5.00 16.51
C HIS A 219 16.60 5.11 16.82
N ALA A 220 17.27 4.02 17.20
CA ALA A 220 18.69 4.06 17.56
C ALA A 220 19.58 4.32 16.32
N SER A 221 19.24 3.69 15.20
CA SER A 221 19.87 3.98 13.90
C SER A 221 19.66 5.43 13.47
N THR A 222 18.45 5.95 13.68
CA THR A 222 18.10 7.36 13.36
C THR A 222 18.95 8.34 14.18
N GLN A 223 19.06 8.13 15.50
CA GLN A 223 19.86 9.00 16.37
C GLN A 223 21.34 8.99 15.97
N THR A 224 21.93 7.81 15.73
CA THR A 224 23.33 7.69 15.29
C THR A 224 23.58 8.45 13.98
N HIS A 225 22.63 8.37 13.05
CA HIS A 225 22.70 9.07 11.76
C HIS A 225 22.61 10.60 11.95
N VAL A 226 21.68 11.08 12.77
CA VAL A 226 21.49 12.50 13.11
C VAL A 226 22.74 13.09 13.75
N GLU A 227 23.38 12.39 14.69
CA GLU A 227 24.63 12.84 15.33
C GLU A 227 25.77 12.99 14.30
N LYS A 228 25.94 12.01 13.42
CA LYS A 228 26.92 12.06 12.32
C LYS A 228 26.68 13.28 11.44
N LEU A 229 25.45 13.46 10.96
CA LEU A 229 25.08 14.54 10.05
C LEU A 229 25.20 15.91 10.70
N SER A 230 24.77 16.05 11.96
CA SER A 230 24.86 17.32 12.71
C SER A 230 26.28 17.82 12.82
N ARG A 231 27.25 16.90 13.02
CA ARG A 231 28.68 17.24 13.00
C ARG A 231 29.14 17.70 11.62
N LEU A 232 28.76 17.00 10.54
CA LEU A 232 29.10 17.41 9.17
C LEU A 232 28.56 18.81 8.86
N GLN A 233 27.32 19.12 9.28
CA GLN A 233 26.72 20.44 9.10
C GLN A 233 27.46 21.52 9.91
N ALA A 234 27.81 21.24 11.17
CA ALA A 234 28.56 22.16 12.02
C ALA A 234 29.98 22.46 11.48
N GLU A 235 30.60 21.48 10.82
CA GLU A 235 31.92 21.59 10.18
C GLU A 235 31.85 22.18 8.75
N ASN A 236 30.66 22.56 8.27
CA ASN A 236 30.40 23.07 6.91
C ASN A 236 30.85 22.10 5.79
N GLN A 237 30.78 20.79 6.03
CA GLN A 237 31.10 19.75 5.05
C GLN A 237 29.89 19.45 4.16
N HIS A 238 29.44 20.47 3.43
CA HIS A 238 28.19 20.43 2.67
C HIS A 238 28.15 19.34 1.59
N ASP A 239 29.29 19.00 1.01
CA ASP A 239 29.44 17.95 0.00
C ASP A 239 29.21 16.54 0.53
N GLN A 240 29.29 16.36 1.86
CA GLN A 240 29.08 15.08 2.55
C GLN A 240 27.69 14.95 3.18
N LEU A 241 26.85 15.98 3.07
CA LEU A 241 25.47 15.94 3.57
C LEU A 241 24.57 15.09 2.64
N PRO A 242 23.40 14.63 3.09
CA PRO A 242 22.43 13.94 2.24
C PRO A 242 22.05 14.78 1.02
N ARG A 243 21.75 14.13 -0.10
CA ARG A 243 21.44 14.85 -1.35
C ARG A 243 20.18 15.69 -1.20
N GLY A 244 19.19 15.23 -0.43
CA GLY A 244 18.00 15.99 -0.10
C GLY A 244 18.30 17.32 0.58
N LEU A 245 19.17 17.31 1.60
CA LEU A 245 19.59 18.54 2.29
C LEU A 245 20.35 19.48 1.36
N GLN A 246 21.30 18.94 0.57
CA GLN A 246 22.03 19.73 -0.42
C GLN A 246 21.06 20.40 -1.40
N PHE A 247 20.09 19.64 -1.92
CA PHE A 247 19.08 20.14 -2.85
C PHE A 247 18.18 21.20 -2.21
N ALA A 248 17.78 21.03 -0.95
CA ALA A 248 17.01 22.01 -0.20
C ALA A 248 17.77 23.35 -0.08
N MET A 249 19.06 23.30 0.27
CA MET A 249 19.91 24.48 0.39
C MET A 249 20.15 25.18 -0.96
N GLU A 250 20.46 24.42 -2.00
CA GLU A 250 20.62 24.90 -3.38
C GLU A 250 19.33 25.54 -3.90
N GLY A 251 18.20 24.89 -3.64
CA GLY A 251 16.88 25.34 -4.05
C GLY A 251 16.48 26.63 -3.36
N ALA A 252 16.67 26.73 -2.04
CA ALA A 252 16.44 27.98 -1.32
C ALA A 252 17.30 29.12 -1.87
N ALA A 253 18.53 28.82 -2.31
CA ALA A 253 19.38 29.78 -2.99
C ALA A 253 18.90 30.21 -4.37
N ALA A 254 18.46 29.27 -5.19
CA ALA A 254 17.88 29.56 -6.50
C ALA A 254 16.61 30.42 -6.39
N LEU A 255 15.82 30.22 -5.32
CA LEU A 255 14.58 30.96 -5.06
C LEU A 255 14.77 32.26 -4.27
N GLN A 256 16.00 32.55 -3.82
CA GLN A 256 16.36 33.69 -2.98
C GLN A 256 15.60 33.75 -1.64
N ILE A 257 15.28 32.58 -1.07
CA ILE A 257 14.49 32.45 0.17
C ILE A 257 15.31 32.01 1.38
N GLN A 258 16.63 31.88 1.27
CA GLN A 258 17.50 31.48 2.40
C GLN A 258 17.33 32.36 3.65
N PRO A 259 17.07 33.69 3.57
CA PRO A 259 16.81 34.49 4.76
C PRO A 259 15.56 34.06 5.55
N TYR A 260 14.65 33.33 4.91
CA TYR A 260 13.35 32.95 5.46
C TYR A 260 13.27 31.46 5.85
N VAL A 261 14.34 30.69 5.65
CA VAL A 261 14.38 29.27 6.04
C VAL A 261 15.75 28.83 6.55
N ASP A 262 15.74 28.17 7.70
CA ASP A 262 16.88 27.48 8.29
C ASP A 262 16.69 25.97 8.17
N TYR A 263 17.50 25.29 7.36
CA TYR A 263 17.53 23.83 7.28
C TYR A 263 18.42 23.23 8.36
N ARG A 264 17.86 22.35 9.19
CA ARG A 264 18.52 21.75 10.35
C ARG A 264 18.47 20.23 10.28
N ILE A 265 19.43 19.59 10.94
CA ILE A 265 19.39 18.16 11.18
C ILE A 265 18.91 17.93 12.60
N ALA A 266 17.83 17.17 12.75
CA ALA A 266 17.32 16.75 14.05
C ALA A 266 16.38 15.56 13.93
N CYS A 267 16.28 14.78 15.00
CA CYS A 267 15.26 13.75 15.17
C CYS A 267 14.18 14.27 16.12
N SER A 268 12.92 14.06 15.79
CA SER A 268 11.81 14.28 16.71
C SER A 268 11.55 12.99 17.52
N PRO A 269 11.20 13.10 18.82
CA PRO A 269 10.92 14.33 19.58
C PRO A 269 12.14 15.04 20.18
N GLU A 270 13.30 14.39 20.31
CA GLU A 270 14.39 14.83 21.19
C GLU A 270 15.10 16.11 20.73
N GLY A 271 15.27 16.29 19.42
CA GLY A 271 15.99 17.43 18.84
C GLY A 271 15.16 18.72 18.76
N VAL A 272 13.83 18.61 18.83
CA VAL A 272 12.92 19.75 18.62
C VAL A 272 13.10 20.86 19.67
N PRO A 273 13.17 20.57 21.00
CA PRO A 273 13.35 21.62 22.00
C PRO A 273 14.62 22.44 21.82
N GLY A 274 15.73 21.80 21.45
CA GLY A 274 17.01 22.48 21.23
C GLY A 274 17.00 23.41 20.02
N LEU A 275 16.29 23.02 18.95
CA LEU A 275 16.14 23.85 17.76
C LEU A 275 15.22 25.06 17.98
N LEU A 276 14.12 24.87 18.71
CA LEU A 276 13.10 25.91 18.87
C LEU A 276 13.43 26.91 19.97
N GLY A 277 14.09 26.51 21.05
CA GLY A 277 14.40 27.40 22.18
C GLY A 277 13.13 28.07 22.72
N ASP A 278 13.15 29.40 22.89
CA ASP A 278 11.99 30.15 23.41
C ASP A 278 10.99 30.61 22.34
N ARG A 279 11.11 30.14 21.09
CA ARG A 279 10.25 30.56 19.98
C ARG A 279 8.79 30.21 20.24
N LYS A 280 7.89 31.07 19.75
CA LYS A 280 6.44 30.83 19.74
C LYS A 280 5.96 30.63 18.31
N LEU A 281 5.68 29.39 17.97
CA LEU A 281 5.27 28.96 16.64
C LEU A 281 3.81 29.34 16.37
N ASP A 282 3.56 30.04 15.28
CA ASP A 282 2.21 30.25 14.75
C ASP A 282 1.94 29.37 13.51
N PHE A 283 2.95 28.61 13.06
CA PHE A 283 2.83 27.59 12.04
C PHE A 283 3.66 26.35 12.41
N ALA A 284 3.09 25.16 12.20
CA ALA A 284 3.79 23.89 12.27
C ALA A 284 3.34 22.96 11.13
N PHE A 285 4.28 22.26 10.50
CA PHE A 285 3.98 21.20 9.53
C PHE A 285 4.59 19.87 10.00
N ILE A 286 3.75 18.85 10.11
CA ILE A 286 4.08 17.52 10.64
C ILE A 286 3.96 16.52 9.49
N ASP A 287 5.12 16.04 9.02
CA ASP A 287 5.26 15.09 7.90
C ASP A 287 6.31 14.01 8.23
N GLY A 288 6.49 13.73 9.53
CA GLY A 288 7.43 12.74 10.04
C GLY A 288 6.98 11.29 9.81
N GLY A 289 7.67 10.36 10.48
CA GLY A 289 7.42 8.92 10.30
C GLY A 289 5.95 8.53 10.55
N HIS A 290 5.35 7.80 9.60
CA HIS A 290 3.93 7.46 9.57
C HIS A 290 3.54 6.20 10.36
N PHE A 291 4.31 5.80 11.38
CA PHE A 291 4.16 4.52 12.06
C PHE A 291 4.06 4.65 13.58
N GLY A 292 3.34 3.69 14.19
CA GLY A 292 3.20 3.59 15.64
C GLY A 292 2.68 4.90 16.26
N GLU A 293 3.41 5.39 17.26
CA GLU A 293 3.11 6.63 17.99
C GLU A 293 3.93 7.83 17.50
N GLN A 294 4.79 7.66 16.49
CA GLN A 294 5.73 8.71 16.07
C GLN A 294 5.02 10.04 15.73
N PRO A 295 3.92 10.08 14.96
CA PRO A 295 3.21 11.34 14.70
C PRO A 295 2.67 12.02 15.97
N VAL A 296 2.28 11.25 17.00
CA VAL A 296 1.84 11.81 18.29
C VAL A 296 3.04 12.40 19.04
N LEU A 297 4.19 11.72 19.04
CA LEU A 297 5.43 12.23 19.63
C LEU A 297 5.90 13.52 18.95
N ASP A 298 5.73 13.61 17.63
CA ASP A 298 6.01 14.83 16.85
C ASP A 298 5.12 16.00 17.28
N VAL A 299 3.83 15.76 17.51
CA VAL A 299 2.95 16.79 18.08
C VAL A 299 3.40 17.18 19.48
N GLN A 300 3.69 16.21 20.35
CA GLN A 300 4.11 16.46 21.73
C GLN A 300 5.37 17.30 21.82
N SER A 301 6.33 17.12 20.91
CA SER A 301 7.57 17.88 20.88
C SER A 301 7.36 19.34 20.46
N VAL A 302 6.34 19.62 19.65
CA VAL A 302 6.01 20.97 19.16
C VAL A 302 5.09 21.74 20.10
N LEU A 303 4.16 21.06 20.81
CA LEU A 303 3.13 21.69 21.65
C LEU A 303 3.64 22.77 22.63
N PRO A 304 4.77 22.59 23.36
CA PRO A 304 5.28 23.60 24.29
C PRO A 304 5.65 24.94 23.63
N PHE A 305 5.96 24.90 22.34
CA PHE A 305 6.40 26.05 21.54
C PHE A 305 5.26 26.66 20.74
N LEU A 306 4.11 26.00 20.64
CA LEU A 306 2.97 26.50 19.89
C LEU A 306 2.36 27.75 20.55
N ASN A 307 2.07 28.76 19.75
CA ASN A 307 1.29 29.92 20.15
C ASN A 307 -0.13 29.46 20.52
N GLN A 308 -0.52 29.68 21.78
CA GLN A 308 -1.75 29.11 22.34
C GLN A 308 -3.02 29.80 21.85
N ASP A 309 -2.92 30.99 21.25
CA ASP A 309 -4.07 31.78 20.83
C ASP A 309 -4.24 31.79 19.30
N ARG A 310 -3.16 31.58 18.56
CA ARG A 310 -3.16 31.67 17.11
C ARG A 310 -2.13 30.76 16.47
N PHE A 311 -2.59 29.72 15.77
CA PHE A 311 -1.71 28.83 15.02
C PHE A 311 -2.42 28.07 13.90
N VAL A 312 -1.62 27.59 12.96
CA VAL A 312 -1.96 26.50 12.03
C VAL A 312 -0.96 25.35 12.24
N MET A 313 -1.45 24.16 12.57
CA MET A 313 -0.65 22.93 12.62
C MET A 313 -1.17 21.98 11.53
N MET A 314 -0.38 21.74 10.49
CA MET A 314 -0.75 20.94 9.34
C MET A 314 -0.14 19.53 9.42
N PHE A 315 -0.90 18.55 8.97
CA PHE A 315 -0.53 17.14 8.93
C PHE A 315 -0.68 16.63 7.50
N HIS A 316 0.37 15.98 6.99
CA HIS A 316 0.33 15.28 5.72
C HIS A 316 -0.14 13.83 5.88
N ASP A 317 -0.49 13.15 4.80
CA ASP A 317 -0.83 11.71 4.81
C ASP A 317 -1.87 11.27 5.86
N THR A 318 -2.90 12.09 6.12
CA THR A 318 -3.90 11.78 7.16
C THR A 318 -4.84 10.61 6.83
N GLN A 319 -4.67 9.97 5.66
CA GLN A 319 -5.19 8.63 5.41
C GLN A 319 -4.51 7.54 6.26
N CYS A 320 -3.31 7.81 6.79
CA CYS A 320 -2.64 6.92 7.74
C CYS A 320 -3.27 7.04 9.13
N GLU A 321 -3.58 5.91 9.76
CA GLU A 321 -4.19 5.86 11.09
C GLU A 321 -3.33 6.54 12.16
N ALA A 322 -2.00 6.36 12.11
CA ALA A 322 -1.08 6.97 13.07
C ALA A 322 -1.12 8.50 12.99
N VAL A 323 -1.20 9.06 11.79
CA VAL A 323 -1.31 10.51 11.61
C VAL A 323 -2.69 11.02 12.02
N ALA A 324 -3.75 10.31 11.67
CA ALA A 324 -5.10 10.66 12.09
C ALA A 324 -5.20 10.73 13.64
N LYS A 325 -4.56 9.80 14.36
CA LYS A 325 -4.44 9.86 15.82
C LYS A 325 -3.72 11.13 16.29
N ALA A 326 -2.63 11.52 15.66
CA ALA A 326 -1.92 12.76 15.99
C ALA A 326 -2.75 14.03 15.76
N VAL A 327 -3.55 14.07 14.69
CA VAL A 327 -4.52 15.16 14.44
C VAL A 327 -5.51 15.28 15.60
N HIS A 328 -6.09 14.16 16.04
CA HIS A 328 -7.03 14.15 17.16
C HIS A 328 -6.35 14.59 18.46
N PHE A 329 -5.17 14.04 18.76
CA PHE A 329 -4.39 14.42 19.93
C PHE A 329 -4.05 15.92 19.95
N ALA A 330 -3.64 16.48 18.81
CA ALA A 330 -3.35 17.90 18.67
C ALA A 330 -4.60 18.77 18.91
N ALA A 331 -5.74 18.38 18.35
CA ALA A 331 -7.00 19.10 18.53
C ALA A 331 -7.45 19.12 20.00
N GLU A 332 -7.41 17.96 20.66
CA GLU A 332 -7.73 17.84 22.09
C GLU A 332 -6.78 18.66 22.97
N SER A 333 -5.48 18.59 22.70
CA SER A 333 -4.45 19.25 23.52
C SER A 333 -4.49 20.78 23.41
N THR A 334 -4.96 21.32 22.29
CA THR A 334 -4.93 22.77 22.01
C THR A 334 -6.30 23.44 22.08
N GLY A 335 -7.38 22.66 22.09
CA GLY A 335 -8.74 23.13 21.83
C GLY A 335 -8.93 23.62 20.39
N GLY A 336 -7.98 23.35 19.50
CA GLY A 336 -8.03 23.71 18.08
C GLY A 336 -9.09 22.91 17.33
N GLN A 337 -9.48 23.41 16.16
CA GLN A 337 -10.48 22.76 15.30
C GLN A 337 -9.78 22.10 14.11
N PRO A 338 -9.94 20.78 13.91
CA PRO A 338 -9.50 20.11 12.70
C PRO A 338 -10.23 20.63 11.46
N PHE A 339 -9.49 20.86 10.40
CA PHE A 339 -9.96 21.34 9.12
C PHE A 339 -9.32 20.51 8.00
N SER A 340 -10.13 19.66 7.36
CA SER A 340 -9.66 18.83 6.24
C SER A 340 -9.56 19.66 4.95
N ILE A 341 -8.43 19.47 4.26
CA ILE A 341 -8.13 19.97 2.92
C ILE A 341 -8.01 18.74 2.02
N HIS A 342 -8.93 18.59 1.10
CA HIS A 342 -9.08 17.35 0.32
C HIS A 342 -8.13 17.35 -0.88
N THR A 343 -6.83 17.25 -0.59
CA THR A 343 -5.77 17.03 -1.59
C THR A 343 -5.53 15.54 -1.80
N ARG A 344 -4.60 15.19 -2.71
CA ARG A 344 -4.24 13.80 -3.01
C ARG A 344 -3.84 12.99 -1.78
N ASN A 345 -2.95 13.55 -0.96
CA ASN A 345 -2.42 12.92 0.24
C ASN A 345 -3.14 13.39 1.50
N ARG A 346 -4.32 13.99 1.33
CA ARG A 346 -5.22 14.48 2.38
C ARG A 346 -4.49 15.22 3.51
N ILE A 347 -4.39 16.53 3.34
CA ILE A 347 -3.92 17.39 4.42
C ILE A 347 -5.03 17.68 5.43
N VAL A 348 -4.70 17.67 6.71
CA VAL A 348 -5.56 18.22 7.77
C VAL A 348 -4.80 19.30 8.52
N ALA A 349 -5.46 20.43 8.79
CA ALA A 349 -4.93 21.47 9.64
C ALA A 349 -5.71 21.51 10.97
N VAL A 350 -5.02 21.46 12.10
CA VAL A 350 -5.59 21.87 13.39
C VAL A 350 -5.32 23.36 13.56
N THR A 351 -6.36 24.14 13.80
CA THR A 351 -6.26 25.61 13.77
C THR A 351 -6.89 26.25 14.99
N LYS A 352 -6.35 27.40 15.40
CA LYS A 352 -6.92 28.27 16.43
C LYS A 352 -6.63 29.72 16.09
N GLY A 353 -7.60 30.62 16.27
CA GLY A 353 -7.42 32.04 15.96
C GLY A 353 -7.17 32.36 14.48
N ILE A 354 -7.54 31.46 13.56
CA ILE A 354 -7.37 31.59 12.11
C ILE A 354 -8.67 32.06 11.46
N ASP A 355 -8.54 32.91 10.43
CA ASP A 355 -9.70 33.42 9.70
C ASP A 355 -10.46 32.29 8.98
N LYS A 356 -11.76 32.17 9.29
CA LYS A 356 -12.63 31.16 8.70
C LYS A 356 -12.80 31.34 7.20
N GLN A 357 -12.77 32.56 6.70
CA GLN A 357 -12.89 32.82 5.26
C GLN A 357 -11.65 32.30 4.52
N THR A 358 -10.48 32.46 5.11
CA THR A 358 -9.23 31.90 4.60
C THR A 358 -9.29 30.38 4.55
N LEU A 359 -9.77 29.70 5.61
CA LEU A 359 -9.99 28.25 5.58
C LEU A 359 -10.99 27.84 4.50
N ALA A 360 -12.15 28.49 4.42
CA ALA A 360 -13.17 28.20 3.41
C ALA A 360 -12.61 28.34 1.97
N THR A 361 -11.83 29.39 1.72
CA THR A 361 -11.15 29.60 0.43
C THR A 361 -10.16 28.49 0.14
N CYS A 362 -9.38 28.04 1.13
CA CYS A 362 -8.45 26.93 0.97
C CYS A 362 -9.16 25.65 0.50
N ARG A 363 -10.32 25.31 1.08
CA ARG A 363 -11.14 24.16 0.63
C ARG A 363 -11.76 24.39 -0.75
N ALA A 364 -12.18 25.61 -1.06
CA ALA A 364 -12.75 25.93 -2.37
C ALA A 364 -11.73 25.78 -3.51
N MET A 365 -10.42 25.89 -3.22
CA MET A 365 -9.36 25.72 -4.21
C MET A 365 -8.95 24.26 -4.47
N THR A 366 -9.31 23.31 -3.62
CA THR A 366 -8.89 21.91 -3.80
C THR A 366 -9.68 21.23 -4.90
N VAL A 367 -8.99 20.51 -5.79
CA VAL A 367 -9.63 19.78 -6.91
C VAL A 367 -10.51 18.63 -6.44
N ARG A 368 -10.17 17.98 -5.32
CA ARG A 368 -10.93 16.81 -4.83
C ARG A 368 -12.02 17.25 -3.85
N GLN A 369 -13.13 17.79 -4.35
CA GLN A 369 -14.27 18.11 -3.48
C GLN A 369 -15.17 16.89 -3.28
N TYR A 370 -15.58 16.62 -2.03
CA TYR A 370 -16.74 15.77 -1.76
C TYR A 370 -18.00 16.56 -2.17
N VAL A 371 -18.79 16.01 -3.09
CA VAL A 371 -20.14 16.51 -3.39
C VAL A 371 -21.13 15.97 -2.37
#